data_AF-A0A5D3ACZ1-F1
#
_entry.id   AF-A0A5D3ACZ1-F1
#
_cell.length_a   1.000
_cell.length_b   1.000
_cell.length_c   1.000
_cell.angle_alpha   90.00
_cell.angle_beta   90.00
_cell.angle_gamma   90.00
#
_symmetry.space_group_name_H-M   'P 1'
#
loop_
_entity.id
_entity.type
_entity.pdbx_description
1 polymer ?
#
loop_
_entity_poly.entity_id
_entity_poly.type
_entity_poly.pdbx_seq_one_letter_code
_entity_poly.pdbx_strand_id
1 'polypeptide(L)'
;MLPTVSKTRSSISTSRPNAMFPQYLRRIVKWQQMDIEYTFWQMLHLCTAPKIVYQHTKYHKQTKNQWARDDPAFVVVCSLLLAVATVAYCAAYDHSAAHAVSVVISVLVFHFLLAGILLETCCWFLTNAYLREEFPNTCVVEQRVEWLYAFDVHCNPFFPMFVMLYVIHYFLSPLLVAHGFIPAQLSNLLFMVAASYHHYLNFLGYDVLPFLERTFFSLSDWHRYHSIPYLDFK
;
A
#
# COMPACT_ATOMS: atom_id res chain seq x y z
N MET A 1 28.10 -55.82 -10.13
CA MET A 1 27.71 -54.49 -9.61
C MET A 1 27.50 -53.58 -10.82
N LEU A 2 26.27 -53.20 -11.11
CA LEU A 2 25.92 -52.24 -12.18
C LEU A 2 25.30 -51.01 -11.53
N PRO A 3 25.71 -49.78 -11.90
CA PRO A 3 25.06 -48.57 -11.42
C PRO A 3 23.85 -48.27 -12.31
N THR A 4 22.65 -48.32 -11.73
CA THR A 4 21.43 -47.78 -12.36
C THR A 4 21.39 -46.27 -12.15
N VAL A 5 21.52 -45.52 -13.24
CA VAL A 5 21.33 -44.06 -13.28
C VAL A 5 19.83 -43.77 -13.13
N SER A 6 19.42 -43.27 -11.96
CA SER A 6 18.07 -42.76 -11.74
C SER A 6 17.91 -41.42 -12.45
N LYS A 7 17.08 -41.40 -13.49
CA LYS A 7 16.68 -40.19 -14.22
C LYS A 7 15.82 -39.32 -13.31
N THR A 8 16.38 -38.23 -12.79
CA THR A 8 15.65 -37.23 -11.99
C THR A 8 14.51 -36.65 -12.83
N ARG A 9 13.28 -37.01 -12.45
CA ARG A 9 12.06 -36.50 -13.05
C ARG A 9 11.87 -35.08 -12.50
N SER A 10 12.11 -34.07 -13.33
CA SER A 10 11.71 -32.69 -13.03
C SER A 10 10.20 -32.65 -12.83
N SER A 11 9.78 -32.51 -11.59
CA SER A 11 8.38 -32.23 -11.24
C SER A 11 8.07 -30.81 -11.68
N ILE A 12 7.36 -30.69 -12.80
CA ILE A 12 6.71 -29.43 -13.18
C ILE A 12 5.71 -29.12 -12.06
N SER A 13 6.04 -28.17 -11.20
CA SER A 13 5.11 -27.61 -10.24
C SER A 13 4.03 -26.87 -11.03
N THR A 14 2.93 -27.55 -11.33
CA THR A 14 1.70 -26.90 -11.74
C THR A 14 1.31 -25.93 -10.64
N SER A 15 1.60 -24.65 -10.84
CA SER A 15 1.18 -23.56 -9.97
C SER A 15 -0.34 -23.62 -9.85
N ARG A 16 -0.83 -23.92 -8.64
CA ARG A 16 -2.25 -23.76 -8.34
C ARG A 16 -2.61 -22.31 -8.67
N PRO A 17 -3.66 -22.04 -9.48
CA PRO A 17 -4.08 -20.67 -9.74
C PRO A 17 -4.37 -19.99 -8.40
N ASN A 18 -3.78 -18.82 -8.19
CA ASN A 18 -3.90 -18.04 -6.97
C ASN A 18 -5.38 -17.71 -6.75
N ALA A 19 -6.06 -18.48 -5.91
CA ALA A 19 -7.50 -18.34 -5.64
C ALA A 19 -7.85 -17.04 -4.87
N MET A 20 -6.82 -16.28 -4.46
CA MET A 20 -6.94 -15.08 -3.63
C MET A 20 -7.64 -13.92 -4.35
N PHE A 21 -7.25 -13.63 -5.59
CA PHE A 21 -7.79 -12.47 -6.31
C PHE A 21 -9.29 -12.59 -6.64
N PRO A 22 -9.79 -13.74 -7.16
CA PRO A 22 -11.23 -13.92 -7.34
C PRO A 22 -12.02 -13.90 -6.03
N GLN A 23 -11.44 -14.39 -4.93
CA GLN A 23 -12.07 -14.32 -3.61
C GLN A 23 -12.15 -12.89 -3.09
N TYR A 24 -11.10 -12.09 -3.28
CA TYR A 24 -11.06 -10.67 -2.94
C TYR A 24 -12.17 -9.91 -3.67
N LEU A 25 -12.29 -10.07 -4.99
CA LEU A 25 -13.34 -9.44 -5.78
C LEU A 25 -14.74 -9.88 -5.36
N ARG A 26 -14.93 -11.16 -5.03
CA ARG A 26 -16.22 -11.68 -4.54
C ARG A 26 -16.62 -11.04 -3.20
N ARG A 27 -15.65 -10.68 -2.35
CA ARG A 27 -15.91 -10.05 -1.04
C ARG A 27 -16.33 -8.59 -1.16
N ILE A 28 -15.96 -7.88 -2.24
CA ILE A 28 -16.38 -6.48 -2.49
C ILE A 28 -17.90 -6.35 -2.48
N VAL A 29 -18.61 -7.35 -3.00
CA VAL A 29 -20.08 -7.35 -3.07
C VAL A 29 -20.72 -7.69 -1.71
N LYS A 30 -19.97 -8.34 -0.81
CA LYS A 30 -20.48 -8.87 0.47
C LYS A 30 -20.09 -7.98 1.64
N TRP A 31 -20.78 -6.85 1.78
CA TRP A 31 -20.54 -5.85 2.84
C TRP A 31 -20.46 -6.40 4.26
N GLN A 32 -21.26 -7.42 4.62
CA GLN A 32 -21.22 -8.03 5.95
C GLN A 32 -19.93 -8.80 6.26
N GLN A 33 -19.13 -9.12 5.24
CA GLN A 33 -17.87 -9.86 5.40
C GLN A 33 -16.66 -8.92 5.51
N MET A 34 -16.87 -7.61 5.42
CA MET A 34 -15.83 -6.58 5.42
C MET A 34 -15.57 -6.08 6.83
N ASP A 35 -14.29 -5.97 7.21
CA ASP A 35 -13.89 -5.50 8.53
C ASP A 35 -13.76 -3.97 8.53
N ILE A 36 -14.91 -3.31 8.60
CA ILE A 36 -15.02 -1.84 8.51
C ILE A 36 -14.37 -1.16 9.72
N GLU A 37 -14.48 -1.74 10.91
CA GLU A 37 -13.91 -1.19 12.13
C GLU A 37 -12.39 -1.19 12.08
N TYR A 38 -11.79 -2.33 11.72
CA TYR A 38 -10.35 -2.42 11.52
C TYR A 38 -9.88 -1.46 10.41
N THR A 39 -10.66 -1.30 9.35
CA THR A 39 -10.35 -0.38 8.26
C THR A 39 -10.27 1.07 8.72
N PHE A 40 -11.27 1.56 9.48
CA PHE A 40 -11.23 2.93 10.01
C PHE A 40 -10.09 3.12 11.01
N TRP A 41 -9.84 2.12 11.86
CA TRP A 41 -8.71 2.14 12.77
C TRP A 41 -7.39 2.27 12.02
N GLN A 42 -7.23 1.50 10.93
CA GLN A 42 -6.04 1.55 10.08
C GLN A 42 -5.90 2.91 9.39
N MET A 43 -6.97 3.44 8.82
CA MET A 43 -7.02 4.76 8.19
C MET A 43 -6.60 5.87 9.15
N LEU A 44 -7.11 5.86 10.39
CA LEU A 44 -6.74 6.84 11.41
C LEU A 44 -5.26 6.74 11.82
N HIS A 45 -4.76 5.52 12.00
CA HIS A 45 -3.35 5.30 12.36
C HIS A 45 -2.41 5.59 11.19
N LEU A 46 -2.85 5.42 9.93
CA LEU A 46 -2.07 5.85 8.77
C LEU A 46 -1.86 7.37 8.74
N CYS A 47 -2.80 8.16 9.29
CA CYS A 47 -2.65 9.61 9.41
C CYS A 47 -1.81 10.04 10.63
N THR A 48 -1.83 9.28 11.73
CA THR A 48 -1.25 9.71 13.01
C THR A 48 0.01 8.93 13.41
N ALA A 49 -0.02 7.60 13.30
CA ALA A 49 1.02 6.69 13.77
C ALA A 49 1.19 5.47 12.82
N PRO A 50 1.69 5.67 11.58
CA PRO A 50 1.66 4.65 10.55
C PRO A 50 2.49 3.41 10.87
N LYS A 51 3.52 3.54 11.72
CA LYS A 51 4.33 2.41 12.18
C LYS A 51 3.49 1.33 12.86
N ILE A 52 2.40 1.71 13.54
CA ILE A 52 1.50 0.76 14.21
C ILE A 52 0.78 -0.12 13.18
N VAL A 53 0.34 0.47 12.06
CA VAL A 53 -0.32 -0.27 10.97
C VAL A 53 0.62 -1.30 10.36
N TYR A 54 1.87 -0.91 10.08
CA TYR A 54 2.86 -1.81 9.50
C TYR A 54 3.36 -2.88 10.49
N GLN A 55 3.35 -2.60 11.81
CA GLN A 55 3.54 -3.65 12.81
C GLN A 55 2.42 -4.70 12.76
N HIS A 56 1.17 -4.26 12.56
CA HIS A 56 0.03 -5.15 12.37
C HIS A 56 0.19 -6.03 11.13
N THR A 57 0.74 -5.50 10.03
CA THR A 57 1.11 -6.29 8.84
C THR A 57 2.12 -7.40 9.18
N LYS A 58 3.15 -7.13 9.99
CA LYS A 58 4.09 -8.17 10.44
C LYS A 58 3.39 -9.26 11.26
N TYR A 59 2.49 -8.86 12.16
CA TYR A 59 1.71 -9.82 12.95
C TYR A 59 0.74 -10.65 12.10
N HIS A 60 0.10 -10.04 11.09
CA HIS A 60 -0.73 -10.74 10.12
C HIS A 60 0.06 -11.82 9.37
N LYS A 61 1.29 -11.51 8.97
CA LYS A 61 2.18 -12.49 8.34
C LYS A 61 2.48 -13.66 9.28
N GLN A 62 2.71 -13.43 10.56
CA GLN A 62 2.98 -14.53 11.52
C GLN A 62 1.77 -15.45 11.72
N THR A 63 0.56 -14.90 11.69
CA THR A 63 -0.67 -15.66 11.98
C THR A 63 -1.28 -16.34 10.75
N LYS A 64 -1.19 -15.72 9.57
CA LYS A 64 -1.78 -16.24 8.31
C LYS A 64 -0.76 -16.65 7.25
N ASN A 65 0.53 -16.42 7.50
CA ASN A 65 1.62 -16.70 6.56
C ASN A 65 1.45 -16.06 5.17
N GLN A 66 0.78 -14.92 5.08
CA GLN A 66 0.62 -14.12 3.86
C GLN A 66 0.80 -12.64 4.17
N TRP A 67 1.21 -11.85 3.17
CA TRP A 67 1.41 -10.40 3.34
C TRP A 67 0.18 -9.60 2.91
N ALA A 68 -0.49 -10.01 1.83
CA ALA A 68 -1.66 -9.31 1.32
C ALA A 68 -2.85 -9.39 2.28
N ARG A 69 -3.66 -8.32 2.30
CA ARG A 69 -4.95 -8.32 2.98
C ARG A 69 -5.99 -9.03 2.11
N ASP A 70 -6.78 -9.92 2.71
CA ASP A 70 -7.86 -10.62 2.01
C ASP A 70 -9.20 -9.85 2.02
N ASP A 71 -9.23 -8.67 2.64
CA ASP A 71 -10.42 -7.88 2.87
C ASP A 71 -10.40 -6.60 2.01
N PRO A 72 -11.42 -6.38 1.15
CA PRO A 72 -11.51 -5.20 0.31
C PRO A 72 -12.01 -3.94 1.02
N ALA A 73 -12.35 -4.00 2.32
CA ALA A 73 -12.89 -2.89 3.09
C ALA A 73 -12.17 -1.55 2.88
N PHE A 74 -10.84 -1.55 2.93
CA PHE A 74 -10.04 -0.34 2.76
C PHE A 74 -10.31 0.39 1.44
N VAL A 75 -10.26 -0.34 0.31
CA VAL A 75 -10.44 0.22 -1.04
C VAL A 75 -11.86 0.74 -1.21
N VAL A 76 -12.85 0.01 -0.69
CA VAL A 76 -14.25 0.37 -0.80
C VAL A 76 -14.58 1.61 0.02
N VAL A 77 -14.11 1.68 1.29
CA VAL A 77 -14.29 2.85 2.15
C VAL A 77 -13.57 4.06 1.56
N CYS A 78 -12.32 3.91 1.08
CA CYS A 78 -11.59 4.98 0.39
C CYS A 78 -12.36 5.49 -0.82
N SER A 79 -12.88 4.59 -1.66
CA SER A 79 -13.64 4.95 -2.86
C SER A 79 -14.91 5.72 -2.50
N LEU A 80 -15.64 5.30 -1.46
CA LEU A 80 -16.83 5.99 -1.00
C LEU A 80 -16.50 7.41 -0.49
N LEU A 81 -15.47 7.55 0.35
CA LEU A 81 -15.03 8.84 0.87
C LEU A 81 -14.55 9.78 -0.24
N LEU A 82 -13.81 9.25 -1.22
CA LEU A 82 -13.33 9.99 -2.38
C LEU A 82 -14.49 10.46 -3.26
N ALA A 83 -15.49 9.62 -3.49
CA ALA A 83 -16.71 10.00 -4.21
C ALA A 83 -17.46 11.12 -3.49
N VAL A 84 -17.67 11.00 -2.17
CA VAL A 84 -18.34 12.03 -1.36
C VAL A 84 -17.59 13.37 -1.41
N ALA A 85 -16.27 13.36 -1.22
CA ALA A 85 -15.47 14.58 -1.29
C ALA A 85 -15.52 15.22 -2.69
N THR A 86 -15.45 14.41 -3.74
CA THR A 86 -15.49 14.89 -5.13
C THR A 86 -16.87 15.48 -5.46
N VAL A 87 -17.95 14.86 -5.02
CA VAL A 87 -19.31 15.43 -5.13
C VAL A 87 -19.40 16.76 -4.38
N ALA A 88 -18.79 16.88 -3.20
CA ALA A 88 -18.76 18.15 -2.47
C ALA A 88 -18.01 19.26 -3.23
N TYR A 89 -16.86 18.94 -3.85
CA TYR A 89 -16.15 19.88 -4.74
C TYR A 89 -17.01 20.31 -5.92
N CYS A 90 -17.66 19.36 -6.60
CA CYS A 90 -18.56 19.68 -7.71
C CYS A 90 -19.74 20.54 -7.25
N ALA A 91 -20.31 20.28 -6.06
CA ALA A 91 -21.38 21.10 -5.52
C ALA A 91 -20.93 22.53 -5.20
N ALA A 92 -19.66 22.73 -4.85
CA ALA A 92 -19.10 24.04 -4.53
C ALA A 92 -18.66 24.84 -5.77
N TYR A 93 -18.13 24.17 -6.80
CA TYR A 93 -17.41 24.83 -7.90
C TYR A 93 -17.93 24.52 -9.32
N ASP A 94 -18.79 23.52 -9.47
CA ASP A 94 -19.33 23.12 -10.77
C ASP A 94 -20.75 23.67 -10.98
N HIS A 95 -21.13 23.81 -12.24
CA HIS A 95 -22.45 24.30 -12.65
C HIS A 95 -23.26 23.22 -13.39
N SER A 96 -22.64 22.09 -13.78
CA SER A 96 -23.29 21.02 -14.54
C SER A 96 -23.24 19.68 -13.81
N ALA A 97 -24.40 19.08 -13.57
CA ALA A 97 -24.50 17.74 -12.98
C ALA A 97 -23.86 16.64 -13.84
N ALA A 98 -23.92 16.78 -15.17
CA ALA A 98 -23.27 15.84 -16.09
C ALA A 98 -21.75 15.90 -15.97
N HIS A 99 -21.20 17.11 -15.81
CA HIS A 99 -19.78 17.30 -15.59
C HIS A 99 -19.38 16.73 -14.22
N ALA A 100 -20.16 16.98 -13.17
CA ALA A 100 -19.93 16.41 -11.84
C ALA A 100 -19.83 14.87 -11.85
N VAL A 101 -20.75 14.19 -12.55
CA VAL A 101 -20.70 12.71 -12.71
C VAL A 101 -19.42 12.28 -13.42
N SER A 102 -19.01 12.98 -14.48
CA SER A 102 -17.78 12.67 -15.20
C SER A 102 -16.52 12.86 -14.33
N VAL A 103 -16.50 13.88 -13.47
CA VAL A 103 -15.40 14.15 -12.54
C VAL A 103 -15.32 13.06 -11.47
N VAL A 104 -16.44 12.66 -10.88
CA VAL A 104 -16.48 11.57 -9.89
C VAL A 104 -15.98 10.26 -10.50
N ILE A 105 -16.45 9.90 -11.70
CA ILE A 105 -15.97 8.71 -12.40
C ILE A 105 -14.47 8.84 -12.70
N SER A 106 -14.01 10.02 -13.13
CA SER A 106 -12.61 10.24 -13.47
C SER A 106 -11.69 10.08 -12.27
N VAL A 107 -12.06 10.66 -11.13
CA VAL A 107 -11.28 10.59 -9.89
C VAL A 107 -11.24 9.15 -9.35
N LEU A 108 -12.37 8.43 -9.37
CA LEU A 108 -12.40 7.04 -8.90
C LEU A 108 -11.63 6.09 -9.83
N VAL A 109 -11.90 6.16 -11.13
CA VAL A 109 -11.36 5.17 -12.08
C VAL A 109 -9.93 5.52 -12.48
N PHE A 110 -9.65 6.77 -12.88
CA PHE A 110 -8.33 7.11 -13.39
C PHE A 110 -7.35 7.48 -12.27
N HIS A 111 -7.76 8.32 -11.31
CA HIS A 111 -6.81 8.82 -10.29
C HIS A 111 -6.55 7.80 -9.19
N PHE A 112 -7.56 7.06 -8.75
CA PHE A 112 -7.40 6.07 -7.69
C PHE A 112 -7.09 4.67 -8.24
N LEU A 113 -7.99 4.08 -9.04
CA LEU A 113 -7.83 2.68 -9.45
C LEU A 113 -6.76 2.46 -10.52
N LEU A 114 -6.83 3.16 -11.66
CA LEU A 114 -5.91 2.92 -12.78
C LEU A 114 -4.50 3.36 -12.43
N ALA A 115 -4.32 4.58 -11.91
CA ALA A 115 -3.01 5.05 -11.46
C ALA A 115 -2.44 4.10 -10.39
N GLY A 116 -3.27 3.64 -9.45
CA GLY A 116 -2.86 2.67 -8.44
C GLY A 116 -2.41 1.35 -9.02
N ILE A 117 -3.19 0.73 -9.93
CA ILE A 117 -2.82 -0.52 -10.59
C ILE A 117 -1.52 -0.38 -11.37
N LEU A 118 -1.33 0.74 -12.08
CA LEU A 118 -0.12 0.98 -12.88
C LEU A 118 1.12 1.18 -12.01
N LEU A 119 1.03 2.06 -11.01
CA LEU A 119 2.11 2.32 -10.06
C LEU A 119 2.48 1.05 -9.32
N GLU A 120 1.48 0.32 -8.86
CA GLU A 120 1.67 -0.91 -8.13
C GLU A 120 2.32 -1.99 -8.99
N THR A 121 1.85 -2.19 -10.22
CA THR A 121 2.46 -3.19 -11.11
C THR A 121 3.92 -2.87 -11.40
N CYS A 122 4.26 -1.57 -11.51
CA CYS A 122 5.63 -1.11 -11.65
C CYS A 122 6.47 -1.39 -10.38
N CYS A 123 5.97 -1.00 -9.19
CA CYS A 123 6.67 -1.20 -7.93
C CYS A 123 6.82 -2.70 -7.58
N TRP A 124 5.79 -3.50 -7.78
CA TRP A 124 5.81 -4.96 -7.64
C TRP A 124 6.85 -5.60 -8.56
N PHE A 125 6.90 -5.17 -9.83
CA PHE A 125 7.89 -5.67 -10.79
C PHE A 125 9.30 -5.28 -10.34
N LEU A 126 9.54 -4.00 -10.04
CA LEU A 126 10.84 -3.49 -9.62
C LEU A 126 11.35 -4.20 -8.37
N THR A 127 10.47 -4.39 -7.38
CA THR A 127 10.82 -5.01 -6.10
C THR A 127 11.17 -6.48 -6.27
N ASN A 128 10.38 -7.23 -7.02
CA ASN A 128 10.66 -8.65 -7.26
C ASN A 128 11.83 -8.89 -8.22
N ALA A 129 12.14 -7.95 -9.10
CA ALA A 129 13.23 -8.05 -10.06
C ALA A 129 14.60 -7.60 -9.51
N TYR A 130 14.63 -6.58 -8.64
CA TYR A 130 15.88 -5.92 -8.25
C TYR A 130 16.15 -5.83 -6.74
N LEU A 131 15.13 -5.99 -5.88
CA LEU A 131 15.27 -5.72 -4.44
C LEU A 131 15.24 -6.98 -3.56
N ARG A 132 14.97 -8.16 -4.14
CA ARG A 132 14.90 -9.43 -3.40
C ARG A 132 16.29 -9.96 -3.07
N GLU A 133 16.42 -10.48 -1.85
CA GLU A 133 17.55 -11.32 -1.44
C GLU A 133 17.54 -12.64 -2.21
N GLU A 134 18.63 -12.93 -2.92
CA GLU A 134 18.87 -14.24 -3.49
C GLU A 134 19.61 -15.10 -2.44
N PHE A 135 18.93 -16.10 -1.89
CA PHE A 135 19.57 -17.11 -1.03
C PHE A 135 19.84 -18.39 -1.85
N PRO A 136 20.98 -18.51 -2.55
CA PRO A 136 21.21 -19.59 -3.50
C PRO A 136 21.31 -21.01 -2.88
N ASN A 137 21.38 -21.16 -1.55
CA ASN A 137 21.74 -22.45 -0.92
C ASN A 137 21.02 -22.82 0.40
N THR A 138 19.79 -22.36 0.67
CA THR A 138 19.04 -22.84 1.84
C THR A 138 17.66 -23.38 1.45
N CYS A 139 17.18 -24.41 2.17
CA CYS A 139 15.80 -24.93 2.08
C CYS A 139 14.76 -23.92 2.62
N VAL A 140 14.96 -22.63 2.37
CA VAL A 140 14.02 -21.56 2.72
C VAL A 140 13.13 -21.33 1.51
N VAL A 141 11.82 -21.29 1.73
CA VAL A 141 10.83 -21.02 0.68
C VAL A 141 11.09 -19.62 0.12
N GLU A 142 11.34 -19.51 -1.19
CA GLU A 142 11.45 -18.22 -1.88
C GLU A 142 10.20 -17.38 -1.63
N GLN A 143 10.33 -16.31 -0.84
CA GLN A 143 9.27 -15.33 -0.67
C GLN A 143 9.34 -14.28 -1.78
N ARG A 144 8.18 -13.96 -2.34
CA ARG A 144 7.98 -12.92 -3.36
C ARG A 144 7.01 -11.89 -2.81
N VAL A 145 7.13 -10.65 -3.28
CA VAL A 145 6.13 -9.63 -2.98
C VAL A 145 4.84 -10.01 -3.72
N GLU A 146 3.77 -10.19 -2.96
CA GLU A 146 2.44 -10.47 -3.48
C GLU A 146 1.90 -9.18 -4.13
N TRP A 147 1.36 -9.26 -5.36
CA TRP A 147 0.82 -8.07 -6.04
C TRP A 147 -0.31 -7.40 -5.26
N LEU A 148 -1.16 -8.19 -4.58
CA LEU A 148 -2.23 -7.64 -3.75
C LEU A 148 -1.69 -6.93 -2.50
N TYR A 149 -0.52 -7.36 -1.98
CA TYR A 149 0.14 -6.67 -0.87
C TYR A 149 0.64 -5.30 -1.31
N ALA A 150 1.33 -5.26 -2.44
CA ALA A 150 1.92 -4.02 -2.87
C ALA A 150 0.79 -3.05 -3.35
N PHE A 151 -0.34 -3.55 -3.89
CA PHE A 151 -1.53 -2.71 -4.15
C PHE A 151 -2.07 -2.09 -2.85
N ASP A 152 -2.05 -2.84 -1.76
CA ASP A 152 -2.37 -2.30 -0.43
C ASP A 152 -1.36 -1.24 0.02
N VAL A 153 -0.06 -1.44 -0.26
CA VAL A 153 0.99 -0.42 -0.02
C VAL A 153 0.77 0.84 -0.86
N HIS A 154 0.11 0.78 -2.02
CA HIS A 154 -0.35 1.98 -2.74
C HIS A 154 -1.60 2.62 -2.10
N CYS A 155 -2.58 1.80 -1.70
CA CYS A 155 -3.84 2.28 -1.13
C CYS A 155 -3.63 2.97 0.24
N ASN A 156 -2.77 2.42 1.09
CA ASN A 156 -2.46 2.94 2.42
C ASN A 156 -2.05 4.43 2.41
N PRO A 157 -1.01 4.85 1.65
CA PRO A 157 -0.60 6.25 1.55
C PRO A 157 -1.55 7.12 0.73
N PHE A 158 -2.42 6.54 -0.10
CA PHE A 158 -3.46 7.30 -0.80
C PHE A 158 -4.47 7.91 0.19
N PHE A 159 -4.80 7.22 1.29
CA PHE A 159 -5.78 7.74 2.25
C PHE A 159 -5.33 9.04 2.95
N PRO A 160 -4.12 9.14 3.54
CA PRO A 160 -3.64 10.41 4.08
C PRO A 160 -3.46 11.50 3.02
N MET A 161 -3.06 11.13 1.79
CA MET A 161 -3.02 12.07 0.66
C MET A 161 -4.43 12.59 0.36
N PHE A 162 -5.45 11.73 0.38
CA PHE A 162 -6.85 12.09 0.23
C PHE A 162 -7.29 13.08 1.32
N VAL A 163 -6.98 12.80 2.59
CA VAL A 163 -7.30 13.72 3.70
C VAL A 163 -6.67 15.10 3.48
N MET A 164 -5.39 15.14 3.08
CA MET A 164 -4.69 16.41 2.83
C MET A 164 -5.23 17.17 1.61
N LEU A 165 -5.42 16.49 0.48
CA LEU A 165 -5.69 17.13 -0.81
C LEU A 165 -7.16 17.22 -1.21
N TYR A 166 -8.05 16.40 -0.62
CA TYR A 166 -9.48 16.42 -0.92
C TYR A 166 -10.33 16.89 0.26
N VAL A 167 -9.83 16.82 1.49
CA VAL A 167 -10.57 17.30 2.68
C VAL A 167 -10.00 18.62 3.16
N ILE A 168 -8.73 18.66 3.58
CA ILE A 168 -8.12 19.88 4.11
C ILE A 168 -8.02 20.95 3.02
N HIS A 169 -7.54 20.59 1.83
CA HIS A 169 -7.50 21.53 0.70
C HIS A 169 -8.88 22.08 0.34
N TYR A 170 -9.95 21.27 0.44
CA TYR A 170 -11.32 21.73 0.20
C TYR A 170 -11.73 22.81 1.19
N PHE A 171 -11.51 22.61 2.48
CA PHE A 171 -11.83 23.63 3.48
C PHE A 171 -10.97 24.89 3.35
N LEU A 172 -9.72 24.74 2.91
CA LEU A 172 -8.82 25.87 2.64
C LEU A 172 -9.09 26.53 1.29
N SER A 173 -9.87 25.92 0.40
CA SER A 173 -10.04 26.37 -0.98
C SER A 173 -10.52 27.82 -1.14
N PRO A 174 -11.41 28.39 -0.30
CA PRO A 174 -11.77 29.80 -0.40
C PRO A 174 -10.59 30.74 -0.17
N LEU A 175 -9.65 30.35 0.68
CA LEU A 175 -8.39 31.09 0.92
C LEU A 175 -7.39 30.84 -0.21
N LEU A 176 -7.31 29.61 -0.72
CA LEU A 176 -6.32 29.21 -1.73
C LEU A 176 -6.64 29.75 -3.14
N VAL A 177 -7.92 29.99 -3.44
CA VAL A 177 -8.38 30.58 -4.72
C VAL A 177 -8.10 32.09 -4.77
N ALA A 178 -7.82 32.73 -3.63
CA ALA A 178 -7.51 34.16 -3.59
C ALA A 178 -6.28 34.49 -4.46
N HIS A 179 -6.35 35.62 -5.16
CA HIS A 179 -5.25 36.08 -6.00
C HIS A 179 -4.07 36.54 -5.15
N GLY A 180 -2.89 35.97 -5.39
CA GLY A 180 -1.64 36.41 -4.78
C GLY A 180 -0.59 35.32 -4.70
N PHE A 181 0.62 35.73 -4.34
CA PHE A 181 1.75 34.81 -4.17
C PHE A 181 1.57 33.87 -2.97
N ILE A 182 1.03 34.38 -1.85
CA ILE A 182 0.91 33.61 -0.60
C ILE A 182 -0.07 32.44 -0.72
N PRO A 183 -1.31 32.60 -1.24
CA PRO A 183 -2.23 31.47 -1.45
C PRO A 183 -1.68 30.42 -2.41
N ALA A 184 -1.03 30.85 -3.49
CA ALA A 184 -0.41 29.95 -4.46
C ALA A 184 0.70 29.09 -3.82
N GLN A 185 1.58 29.72 -3.03
CA GLN A 185 2.64 28.99 -2.32
C GLN A 185 2.09 28.07 -1.23
N LEU A 186 1.05 28.48 -0.52
CA LEU A 186 0.39 27.63 0.46
C LEU A 186 -0.22 26.38 -0.21
N SER A 187 -0.84 26.53 -1.38
CA SER A 187 -1.35 25.40 -2.16
C SER A 187 -0.22 24.46 -2.58
N ASN A 188 0.88 24.98 -3.14
CA ASN A 188 2.04 24.19 -3.54
C ASN A 188 2.68 23.43 -2.36
N LEU A 189 2.75 24.07 -1.18
CA LEU A 189 3.24 23.44 0.04
C LEU A 189 2.35 22.27 0.47
N LEU A 190 1.02 22.41 0.39
CA LEU A 190 0.10 21.31 0.70
C LEU A 190 0.31 20.11 -0.25
N PHE A 191 0.46 20.36 -1.55
CA PHE A 191 0.79 19.31 -2.53
C PHE A 191 2.12 18.64 -2.23
N MET A 192 3.15 19.42 -1.90
CA MET A 192 4.48 18.90 -1.57
C MET A 192 4.43 18.02 -0.32
N VAL A 193 3.80 18.50 0.77
CA VAL A 193 3.67 17.73 2.02
C VAL A 193 2.90 16.43 1.79
N ALA A 194 1.79 16.49 1.05
CA ALA A 194 1.00 15.30 0.72
C ALA A 194 1.81 14.29 -0.10
N ALA A 195 2.56 14.75 -1.11
CA ALA A 195 3.42 13.89 -1.92
C ALA A 195 4.56 13.29 -1.08
N SER A 196 5.25 14.07 -0.26
CA SER A 196 6.32 13.57 0.62
C SER A 196 5.79 12.52 1.61
N TYR A 197 4.63 12.76 2.22
CA TYR A 197 4.03 11.80 3.14
C TYR A 197 3.58 10.52 2.44
N HIS A 198 3.04 10.64 1.21
CA HIS A 198 2.69 9.49 0.39
C HIS A 198 3.91 8.60 0.12
N HIS A 199 5.05 9.19 -0.29
CA HIS A 199 6.28 8.44 -0.54
C HIS A 199 6.85 7.82 0.74
N TYR A 200 6.82 8.54 1.87
CA TYR A 200 7.26 8.02 3.16
C TYR A 200 6.48 6.77 3.58
N LEU A 201 5.16 6.80 3.45
CA LEU A 201 4.29 5.69 3.81
C LEU A 201 4.44 4.51 2.86
N ASN A 202 4.60 4.77 1.55
CA ASN A 202 4.85 3.74 0.56
C ASN A 202 6.18 3.01 0.87
N PHE A 203 7.24 3.76 1.17
CA PHE A 203 8.52 3.22 1.63
C PHE A 203 8.36 2.36 2.89
N LEU A 204 7.66 2.86 3.91
CA LEU A 204 7.44 2.12 5.16
C LEU A 204 6.68 0.80 4.94
N GLY A 205 5.83 0.72 3.92
CA GLY A 205 5.16 -0.51 3.52
C GLY A 205 6.11 -1.55 2.95
N TYR A 206 7.06 -1.16 2.09
CA TYR A 206 8.04 -2.12 1.58
C TYR A 206 9.11 -2.48 2.62
N ASP A 207 9.51 -1.54 3.47
CA ASP A 207 10.50 -1.76 4.56
C ASP A 207 10.05 -2.81 5.59
N VAL A 208 8.74 -3.07 5.66
CA VAL A 208 8.19 -4.11 6.54
C VAL A 208 8.63 -5.52 6.13
N LEU A 209 9.01 -5.72 4.86
CA LEU A 209 9.31 -7.01 4.26
C LEU A 209 10.77 -7.40 4.53
N PRO A 210 11.03 -8.46 5.30
CA PRO A 210 12.38 -8.80 5.75
C PRO A 210 13.28 -9.41 4.68
N PHE A 211 12.73 -9.75 3.50
CA PHE A 211 13.47 -10.38 2.39
C PHE A 211 13.87 -9.39 1.29
N LEU A 212 13.71 -8.09 1.55
CA LEU A 212 14.16 -7.02 0.67
C LEU A 212 15.49 -6.44 1.20
N GLU A 213 16.58 -6.71 0.48
CA GLU A 213 17.96 -6.43 0.92
C GLU A 213 18.32 -4.93 0.84
N ARG A 214 17.57 -4.16 0.02
CA ARG A 214 17.96 -2.82 -0.44
C ARG A 214 16.95 -1.70 -0.16
N THR A 215 16.09 -1.84 0.86
CA THR A 215 15.32 -0.69 1.37
C THR A 215 16.16 0.26 2.26
N PHE A 216 17.40 -0.10 2.57
CA PHE A 216 18.47 0.70 3.21
C PHE A 216 18.30 1.02 4.70
N PHE A 217 19.12 0.33 5.50
CA PHE A 217 19.74 0.74 6.77
C PHE A 217 18.87 1.58 7.73
N SER A 218 17.89 0.95 8.38
CA SER A 218 17.25 1.59 9.53
C SER A 218 18.28 1.74 10.67
N LEU A 219 18.31 2.92 11.31
CA LEU A 219 19.11 3.19 12.52
C LEU A 219 18.81 2.19 13.66
N SER A 220 17.66 1.50 13.62
CA SER A 220 17.34 0.40 14.54
C SER A 220 18.20 -0.85 14.32
N ASP A 221 18.67 -1.09 13.10
CA ASP A 221 19.58 -2.19 12.79
C ASP A 221 21.00 -1.89 13.30
N TRP A 222 21.38 -0.61 13.42
CA TRP A 222 22.63 -0.21 14.08
C TRP A 222 22.64 -0.58 15.56
N HIS A 223 21.54 -0.34 16.27
CA HIS A 223 21.39 -0.74 17.67
C HIS A 223 21.33 -2.26 17.82
N ARG A 224 20.73 -2.98 16.87
CA ARG A 224 20.70 -4.45 16.87
C ARG A 224 22.06 -5.08 16.57
N TYR A 225 22.89 -4.46 15.72
CA TYR A 225 24.25 -4.92 15.41
C TYR A 225 25.27 -4.60 16.53
N HIS A 226 25.09 -3.51 17.29
CA HIS A 226 25.98 -3.13 18.40
C HIS A 226 25.55 -3.65 19.79
N SER A 227 24.41 -4.35 19.89
CA SER A 227 23.91 -4.92 21.16
C SER A 227 24.12 -6.43 21.27
N ILE A 228 25.16 -6.99 20.63
CA ILE A 228 25.68 -8.33 21.00
C ILE A 228 26.70 -8.10 22.12
N PRO A 229 26.35 -8.24 23.41
CA PRO A 229 27.37 -8.41 24.43
C PRO A 229 28.07 -9.74 24.16
N TYR A 230 29.35 -9.64 23.80
CA TYR A 230 30.33 -10.64 24.23
C TYR A 230 30.09 -10.89 25.72
N LEU A 231 29.74 -12.13 26.10
CA LEU A 231 30.05 -12.78 27.38
C LEU A 231 29.19 -14.05 27.51
N ASP A 232 29.77 -15.20 27.21
CA ASP A 232 29.92 -16.25 28.23
C ASP A 232 30.99 -17.26 27.80
N PHE A 233 32.23 -16.97 28.22
CA PHE A 233 33.25 -17.97 28.48
C PHE A 233 33.87 -17.61 29.83
N LYS A 234 33.36 -18.24 30.89
CA LYS A 234 34.11 -18.60 32.09
C LYS A 234 33.64 -19.96 32.57
#